data_AF-A0AAV0YUV7-F1
#
_entry.id   AF-A0AAV0YUV7-F1
#
_cell.length_a   1.000
_cell.length_b   1.000
_cell.length_c   1.000
_cell.angle_alpha   90.00
_cell.angle_beta   90.00
_cell.angle_gamma   90.00
#
_symmetry.space_group_name_H-M   'P 1'
#
loop_
_entity.id
_entity.type
_entity.pdbx_description
1 polymer ?
#
loop_
_entity_poly.entity_id
_entity_poly.type
_entity_poly.pdbx_seq_one_letter_code
_entity_poly.pdbx_strand_id
1 'polypeptide(L)'
;MNESPDIQYLSTRLRSSYKPSSELQLSDLLQFAHSLQEMPIAVSTDKPKSQHYELPTSFFKFVLGNNLKYSSCYFSSTSKTLEDAEEEMLKLYCERSNLKDGHTVLDVGCGWGSLTLYIAKNYSNCRVTGICNSTTQKAFIEEKCVELQLQNVDIIVADISTFEMEASYDRIFSIEMFEHMKNYKDLLNKISKWMKEDGLLFVAHFCHKAFAYHFEDKNEDDWITRYFFTGGTMPAANLLLYFQDDVTVVNHWLVNGKHYTQTSEEWLKRMDKNMTSIKPIMESTYGKDSATKWTK
;
A
#
# COMPACT_ATOMS: atom_id res chain seq x y z
N MET A 1 -9.38 34.44 -4.94
CA MET A 1 -8.25 33.58 -4.54
C MET A 1 -8.26 32.42 -5.50
N ASN A 2 -7.27 32.33 -6.38
CA ASN A 2 -7.17 31.17 -7.27
C ASN A 2 -6.72 29.97 -6.43
N GLU A 3 -7.51 28.89 -6.45
CA GLU A 3 -7.13 27.61 -5.85
C GLU A 3 -5.83 27.11 -6.49
N SER A 4 -5.02 26.32 -5.77
CA SER A 4 -3.84 25.71 -6.36
C SER A 4 -4.26 24.76 -7.50
N PRO A 5 -3.42 24.56 -8.54
CA PRO A 5 -3.70 23.64 -9.64
C PRO A 5 -4.12 22.24 -9.17
N ASP A 6 -3.57 21.77 -8.04
CA ASP A 6 -3.85 20.46 -7.46
C ASP A 6 -5.27 20.36 -6.90
N ILE A 7 -5.74 21.42 -6.23
CA ILE A 7 -7.13 21.50 -5.72
C ILE A 7 -8.10 21.54 -6.90
N GLN A 8 -7.73 22.25 -7.97
CA GLN A 8 -8.54 22.29 -9.18
C GLN A 8 -8.61 20.92 -9.89
N TYR A 9 -7.50 20.19 -9.94
CA TYR A 9 -7.45 18.83 -10.50
C TYR A 9 -8.33 17.86 -9.70
N LEU A 10 -8.16 17.79 -8.37
CA LEU A 10 -8.93 16.89 -7.52
C LEU A 10 -10.42 17.26 -7.49
N SER A 11 -10.77 18.54 -7.48
CA SER A 11 -12.17 18.97 -7.55
C SER A 11 -12.81 18.62 -8.90
N THR A 12 -12.06 18.73 -10.01
CA THR A 12 -12.50 18.30 -11.34
C THR A 12 -12.71 16.79 -11.39
N ARG A 13 -11.82 16.01 -10.77
CA ARG A 13 -12.00 14.56 -10.63
C ARG A 13 -13.28 14.22 -9.85
N LEU A 14 -13.53 14.90 -8.73
CA LEU A 14 -14.77 14.67 -7.97
C LEU A 14 -16.02 14.98 -8.81
N ARG A 15 -16.06 16.12 -9.50
CA ARG A 15 -17.21 16.52 -10.32
C ARG A 15 -17.47 15.57 -11.49
N SER A 16 -16.41 15.06 -12.12
CA SER A 16 -16.53 14.14 -13.27
C SER A 16 -16.88 12.70 -12.86
N SER A 17 -16.49 12.27 -11.65
CA SER A 17 -16.71 10.91 -11.19
C SER A 17 -18.05 10.69 -10.49
N TYR A 18 -18.62 11.70 -9.82
CA TYR A 18 -19.96 11.58 -9.25
C TYR A 18 -21.03 11.58 -10.34
N LYS A 19 -21.96 10.62 -10.25
CA LYS A 19 -23.06 10.48 -11.19
C LYS A 19 -24.34 11.16 -10.69
N PRO A 20 -25.26 11.56 -11.58
CA PRO A 20 -26.50 12.24 -11.20
C PRO A 20 -27.47 11.41 -10.33
N SER A 21 -27.31 10.08 -10.31
CA SER A 21 -28.13 9.17 -9.50
C SER A 21 -27.30 8.03 -8.90
N SER A 22 -27.81 7.43 -7.83
CA SER A 22 -27.20 6.25 -7.19
C SER A 22 -27.21 5.02 -8.11
N GLU A 23 -28.24 4.86 -8.95
CA GLU A 23 -28.33 3.79 -9.94
C GLU A 23 -27.18 3.87 -10.97
N LEU A 24 -26.93 5.06 -11.53
CA LEU A 24 -25.83 5.26 -12.45
C LEU A 24 -24.48 5.09 -11.75
N GLN A 25 -24.35 5.56 -10.50
CA GLN A 25 -23.12 5.38 -9.73
C GLN A 25 -22.81 3.90 -9.48
N LEU A 26 -23.83 3.10 -9.16
CA LEU A 26 -23.71 1.67 -8.97
C LEU A 26 -23.40 0.95 -10.29
N SER A 27 -24.10 1.32 -11.38
CA SER A 27 -23.87 0.76 -12.71
C SER A 27 -22.42 0.95 -13.14
N ASP A 28 -21.88 2.16 -12.99
CA ASP A 28 -20.49 2.46 -13.33
C ASP A 28 -19.49 1.65 -12.47
N LEU A 29 -19.77 1.50 -11.18
CA LEU A 29 -18.93 0.71 -10.28
C LEU A 29 -18.95 -0.78 -10.64
N LEU A 30 -20.11 -1.33 -10.98
CA LEU A 30 -20.24 -2.73 -11.41
C LEU A 30 -19.55 -2.97 -12.77
N GLN A 31 -19.67 -2.03 -13.70
CA GLN A 31 -18.96 -2.10 -14.97
C GLN A 31 -17.44 -2.07 -14.75
N PHE A 32 -16.95 -1.22 -13.84
CA PHE A 32 -15.55 -1.18 -13.45
C PHE A 32 -15.11 -2.52 -12.83
N ALA A 33 -15.86 -3.04 -11.86
CA ALA A 33 -15.57 -4.33 -11.23
C ALA A 33 -15.52 -5.48 -12.25
N HIS A 34 -16.46 -5.52 -13.20
CA HIS A 34 -16.47 -6.51 -14.28
C HIS A 34 -15.24 -6.36 -15.19
N SER A 35 -14.85 -5.12 -15.56
CA SER A 35 -13.66 -4.91 -16.39
C SER A 35 -12.37 -5.41 -15.74
N LEU A 36 -12.27 -5.35 -14.42
CA LEU A 36 -11.10 -5.88 -13.68
C LEU A 36 -10.97 -7.40 -13.82
N GLN A 37 -12.06 -8.14 -13.95
CA GLN A 37 -12.06 -9.61 -14.06
C GLN A 37 -11.48 -10.10 -15.40
N GLU A 38 -11.49 -9.24 -16.42
CA GLU A 38 -10.96 -9.55 -17.75
C GLU A 38 -9.47 -9.18 -17.90
N MET A 39 -8.87 -8.59 -16.86
CA MET A 39 -7.46 -8.17 -16.85
C MET A 39 -6.55 -9.29 -16.31
N PRO A 40 -5.23 -9.22 -16.51
CA PRO A 40 -4.29 -10.01 -15.70
C PRO A 40 -4.29 -9.54 -14.23
N ILE A 41 -3.82 -10.38 -13.30
CA ILE A 41 -3.68 -10.02 -11.87
C ILE A 41 -2.92 -8.71 -11.69
N ALA A 42 -1.82 -8.55 -12.41
CA ALA A 42 -1.08 -7.29 -12.51
C ALA A 42 -0.78 -7.01 -13.97
N VAL A 43 -0.88 -5.75 -14.38
CA VAL A 43 -0.39 -5.33 -15.68
C VAL A 43 1.09 -5.06 -15.53
N SER A 44 1.93 -5.85 -16.21
CA SER A 44 3.34 -5.53 -16.39
C SER A 44 3.43 -4.26 -17.22
N THR A 45 3.49 -3.11 -16.55
CA THR A 45 4.15 -1.98 -17.18
C THR A 45 5.65 -2.30 -17.13
N ASP A 46 6.42 -2.04 -18.19
CA ASP A 46 7.89 -2.14 -18.12
C ASP A 46 8.51 -1.00 -17.26
N LYS A 47 7.65 -0.07 -16.80
CA LYS A 47 7.98 1.18 -16.09
C LYS A 47 7.69 1.28 -14.56
N PRO A 48 6.91 0.43 -13.88
CA PRO A 48 6.58 0.61 -12.46
C PRO A 48 7.78 0.20 -11.58
N LYS A 49 8.62 -0.73 -12.08
CA LYS A 49 9.95 -1.03 -11.51
C LYS A 49 10.87 0.19 -11.52
N SER A 50 10.63 1.13 -12.43
CA SER A 50 11.36 2.40 -12.57
C SER A 50 10.53 3.60 -12.13
N GLN A 51 9.54 3.50 -11.22
CA GLN A 51 8.83 4.69 -10.73
C GLN A 51 8.50 4.68 -9.23
N HIS A 52 8.12 3.54 -8.63
CA HIS A 52 7.67 3.51 -7.23
C HIS A 52 8.74 3.13 -6.20
N TYR A 53 9.90 2.64 -6.66
CA TYR A 53 11.05 2.30 -5.81
C TYR A 53 12.40 2.63 -6.46
N GLU A 54 12.46 3.61 -7.39
CA GLU A 54 13.74 4.06 -7.96
C GLU A 54 14.66 4.67 -6.90
N LEU A 55 14.06 5.18 -5.83
CA LEU A 55 14.82 5.73 -4.73
C LEU A 55 15.40 4.60 -3.86
N PRO A 56 16.68 4.68 -3.51
CA PRO A 56 17.31 3.69 -2.64
C PRO A 56 16.69 3.74 -1.25
N THR A 57 16.77 2.63 -0.50
CA THR A 57 16.32 2.54 0.90
C THR A 57 16.86 3.69 1.78
N SER A 58 18.03 4.24 1.47
CA SER A 58 18.60 5.40 2.17
C SER A 58 17.71 6.65 2.10
N PHE A 59 17.00 6.89 0.99
CA PHE A 59 16.02 7.98 0.88
C PHE A 59 14.88 7.77 1.89
N PHE A 60 14.29 6.58 1.89
CA PHE A 60 13.16 6.25 2.75
C PHE A 60 13.51 6.30 4.24
N LYS A 61 14.76 5.98 4.60
CA LYS A 61 15.29 6.18 5.97
C LYS A 61 15.29 7.65 6.43
N PHE A 62 15.35 8.62 5.51
CA PHE A 62 15.26 10.05 5.86
C PHE A 62 13.82 10.55 5.98
N VAL A 63 12.88 9.94 5.26
CA VAL A 63 11.52 10.47 5.05
C VAL A 63 10.47 9.75 5.90
N LEU A 64 10.61 8.44 6.10
CA LEU A 64 9.64 7.62 6.84
C LEU A 64 9.94 7.61 8.35
N GLY A 65 9.05 6.98 9.12
CA GLY A 65 9.27 6.69 10.53
C GLY A 65 10.20 5.50 10.74
N ASN A 66 10.45 5.16 12.01
CA ASN A 66 11.39 4.11 12.40
C ASN A 66 11.05 2.73 11.85
N ASN A 67 9.76 2.46 11.56
CA ASN A 67 9.34 1.18 10.99
C ASN A 67 9.43 1.16 9.45
N LEU A 68 9.83 2.27 8.83
CA LEU A 68 9.80 2.48 7.37
C LEU A 68 8.42 2.11 6.78
N LYS A 69 7.34 2.53 7.45
CA LYS A 69 5.98 2.24 7.02
C LYS A 69 5.61 3.16 5.87
N TYR A 70 5.70 2.65 4.63
CA TYR A 70 5.29 3.38 3.44
C TYR A 70 3.83 3.12 3.08
N SER A 71 2.94 3.51 3.99
CA SER A 71 1.47 3.43 3.88
C SER A 71 0.83 4.32 4.95
N SER A 72 -0.47 4.58 4.90
CA SER A 72 -1.16 5.50 5.84
C SER A 72 -0.89 5.14 7.31
N CYS A 73 -0.49 6.12 8.13
CA CYS A 73 -0.38 5.96 9.59
C CYS A 73 -1.69 6.32 10.29
N TYR A 74 -1.80 6.10 11.59
CA TYR A 74 -2.99 6.41 12.39
C TYR A 74 -2.63 7.40 13.49
N PHE A 75 -3.07 8.65 13.34
CA PHE A 75 -2.87 9.70 14.34
C PHE A 75 -4.07 9.76 15.29
N SER A 76 -3.94 9.16 16.47
CA SER A 76 -4.90 9.36 17.55
C SER A 76 -4.59 10.62 18.37
N SER A 77 -5.39 10.86 19.41
CA SER A 77 -5.12 11.91 20.39
C SER A 77 -3.83 11.71 21.19
N THR A 78 -3.27 10.50 21.21
CA THR A 78 -2.02 10.20 21.93
C THR A 78 -0.78 10.29 21.06
N SER A 79 -0.92 10.29 19.73
CA SER A 79 0.21 10.35 18.81
C SER A 79 0.86 11.73 18.84
N LYS A 80 2.14 11.80 19.19
CA LYS A 80 2.93 13.05 19.20
C LYS A 80 3.91 13.11 18.03
N THR A 81 4.23 11.96 17.45
CA THR A 81 5.23 11.80 16.40
C THR A 81 4.71 10.91 15.28
N LEU A 82 5.42 10.88 14.14
CA LEU A 82 5.15 9.94 13.06
C LEU A 82 5.35 8.48 13.54
N GLU A 83 6.36 8.24 14.37
CA GLU A 83 6.64 6.93 14.96
C GLU A 83 5.45 6.41 15.78
N ASP A 84 4.88 7.25 16.64
CA ASP A 84 3.68 6.89 17.41
C ASP A 84 2.53 6.49 16.46
N ALA A 85 2.35 7.26 15.38
CA ALA A 85 1.29 7.01 14.41
C ALA A 85 1.52 5.77 13.55
N GLU A 86 2.78 5.42 13.25
CA GLU A 86 3.13 4.15 12.62
C GLU A 86 2.75 2.98 13.54
N GLU A 87 3.20 3.01 14.80
CA GLU A 87 2.91 1.96 15.78
C GLU A 87 1.42 1.78 16.04
N GLU A 88 0.67 2.89 16.17
CA GLU A 88 -0.78 2.84 16.36
C GLU A 88 -1.51 2.19 15.18
N MET A 89 -1.09 2.45 13.94
CA MET A 89 -1.70 1.81 12.78
C MET A 89 -1.34 0.31 12.71
N LEU A 90 -0.08 -0.05 12.98
CA LEU A 90 0.36 -1.45 12.98
C LEU A 90 -0.37 -2.26 14.06
N LYS A 91 -0.58 -1.65 15.23
CA LYS A 91 -1.42 -2.21 16.30
C LYS A 91 -2.86 -2.42 15.82
N LEU A 92 -3.46 -1.41 15.17
CA LEU A 92 -4.83 -1.48 14.66
C LEU A 92 -5.01 -2.60 13.63
N TYR A 93 -4.01 -2.86 12.77
CA TYR A 93 -4.03 -4.00 11.85
C TYR A 93 -4.06 -5.33 12.60
N CYS A 94 -3.25 -5.49 13.65
CA CYS A 94 -3.23 -6.71 14.47
C CYS A 94 -4.56 -6.93 15.22
N GLU A 95 -5.14 -5.85 15.75
CA GLU A 95 -6.45 -5.89 16.43
C GLU A 95 -7.58 -6.29 15.48
N ARG A 96 -7.69 -5.62 14.32
CA ARG A 96 -8.76 -5.85 13.36
C ARG A 96 -8.66 -7.20 12.64
N SER A 97 -7.45 -7.71 12.46
CA SER A 97 -7.21 -9.05 11.93
C SER A 97 -7.40 -10.16 12.97
N ASN A 98 -7.70 -9.81 14.23
CA ASN A 98 -7.77 -10.75 15.34
C ASN A 98 -6.51 -11.64 15.41
N LEU A 99 -5.33 -11.04 15.24
CA LEU A 99 -4.04 -11.71 15.35
C LEU A 99 -3.85 -12.20 16.79
N LYS A 100 -3.29 -13.40 16.94
CA LYS A 100 -2.90 -13.99 18.22
C LYS A 100 -1.46 -14.46 18.12
N ASP A 101 -0.81 -14.45 19.27
CA ASP A 101 0.52 -15.04 19.39
C ASP A 101 0.46 -16.54 19.07
N GLY A 102 1.47 -17.06 18.35
CA GLY A 102 1.49 -18.44 17.85
C GLY A 102 0.93 -18.63 16.42
N HIS A 103 0.35 -17.59 15.81
CA HIS A 103 -0.14 -17.67 14.43
C HIS A 103 1.00 -17.74 13.39
N THR A 104 0.76 -18.47 12.32
CA THR A 104 1.49 -18.35 11.05
C THR A 104 0.89 -17.18 10.26
N VAL A 105 1.74 -16.24 9.86
CA VAL A 105 1.34 -14.97 9.25
C VAL A 105 2.00 -14.81 7.89
N LEU A 106 1.24 -14.38 6.90
CA LEU A 106 1.74 -13.96 5.59
C LEU A 106 1.49 -12.46 5.38
N ASP A 107 2.53 -11.69 5.04
CA ASP A 107 2.46 -10.27 4.70
C ASP A 107 2.77 -10.08 3.20
N VAL A 108 1.71 -9.98 2.40
CA VAL A 108 1.79 -9.92 0.93
C VAL A 108 1.99 -8.47 0.48
N GLY A 109 3.14 -8.20 -0.13
CA GLY A 109 3.56 -6.83 -0.43
C GLY A 109 4.18 -6.14 0.79
N CYS A 110 5.05 -6.84 1.53
CA CYS A 110 5.53 -6.40 2.85
C CYS A 110 6.37 -5.11 2.86
N GLY A 111 6.78 -4.59 1.69
CA GLY A 111 7.64 -3.41 1.58
C GLY A 111 8.95 -3.59 2.36
N TRP A 112 9.33 -2.59 3.18
CA TRP A 112 10.47 -2.68 4.11
C TRP A 112 10.15 -3.46 5.41
N GLY A 113 9.05 -4.21 5.45
CA GLY A 113 8.72 -5.11 6.55
C GLY A 113 8.15 -4.42 7.78
N SER A 114 7.55 -3.23 7.64
CA SER A 114 6.99 -2.48 8.77
C SER A 114 6.02 -3.32 9.62
N LEU A 115 5.07 -4.01 8.99
CA LEU A 115 4.16 -4.93 9.67
C LEU A 115 4.83 -6.26 10.03
N THR A 116 5.60 -6.83 9.10
CA THR A 116 6.35 -8.07 9.32
C THR A 116 7.20 -8.03 10.60
N LEU A 117 8.05 -7.02 10.75
CA LEU A 117 8.93 -6.83 11.90
C LEU A 117 8.15 -6.48 13.17
N TYR A 118 7.08 -5.69 13.04
CA TYR A 118 6.21 -5.36 14.18
C TYR A 118 5.55 -6.61 14.76
N ILE A 119 4.98 -7.48 13.92
CA ILE A 119 4.37 -8.73 14.36
C ILE A 119 5.42 -9.63 15.00
N ALA A 120 6.55 -9.85 14.32
CA ALA A 120 7.60 -10.73 14.81
C ALA A 120 8.14 -10.32 16.20
N LYS A 121 8.28 -9.01 16.44
CA LYS A 121 8.73 -8.44 17.72
C LYS A 121 7.68 -8.53 18.83
N ASN A 122 6.41 -8.28 18.53
CA ASN A 122 5.34 -8.18 19.54
C ASN A 122 4.62 -9.53 19.82
N TYR A 123 4.74 -10.49 18.91
CA TYR A 123 4.14 -11.81 18.99
C TYR A 123 5.23 -12.86 18.75
N SER A 124 6.02 -13.15 19.77
CA SER A 124 7.26 -13.92 19.66
C SER A 124 7.05 -15.38 19.25
N ASN A 125 5.86 -15.93 19.44
CA ASN A 125 5.51 -17.29 19.01
C ASN A 125 4.91 -17.32 17.59
N CYS A 126 4.58 -16.17 17.00
CA CYS A 126 4.19 -16.12 15.59
C CYS A 126 5.37 -16.49 14.68
N ARG A 127 5.05 -17.03 13.51
CA ARG A 127 5.99 -17.17 12.37
C ARG A 127 5.51 -16.29 11.24
N VAL A 128 6.32 -15.34 10.80
CA VAL A 128 5.92 -14.33 9.81
C VAL A 128 6.69 -14.54 8.52
N THR A 129 5.97 -14.70 7.41
CA THR A 129 6.54 -14.72 6.06
C THR A 129 6.15 -13.44 5.34
N GLY A 130 7.12 -12.67 4.87
CA GLY A 130 6.87 -11.50 4.01
C GLY A 130 7.13 -11.83 2.54
N ILE A 131 6.28 -11.35 1.64
CA ILE A 131 6.53 -11.40 0.18
C ILE A 131 6.74 -9.98 -0.32
N CYS A 132 7.86 -9.73 -1.00
CA CYS A 132 8.11 -8.49 -1.73
C CYS A 132 8.70 -8.77 -3.11
N ASN A 133 8.75 -7.77 -3.97
CA ASN A 133 9.34 -7.88 -5.31
C ASN A 133 10.77 -7.32 -5.38
N SER A 134 11.37 -6.98 -4.24
CA SER A 134 12.64 -6.26 -4.18
C SER A 134 13.67 -6.95 -3.28
N THR A 135 14.84 -7.23 -3.84
CA THR A 135 15.98 -7.78 -3.10
C THR A 135 16.54 -6.80 -2.07
N THR A 136 16.42 -5.48 -2.31
CA THR A 136 16.88 -4.46 -1.36
C THR A 136 15.96 -4.32 -0.15
N GLN A 137 14.66 -4.56 -0.33
CA GLN A 137 13.70 -4.66 0.77
C GLN A 137 13.97 -5.89 1.62
N LYS A 138 14.18 -7.06 0.99
CA LYS A 138 14.58 -8.28 1.70
C LYS A 138 15.85 -8.07 2.53
N ALA A 139 16.91 -7.54 1.92
CA ALA A 139 18.17 -7.31 2.63
C ALA A 139 18.01 -6.38 3.84
N PHE A 140 17.17 -5.33 3.72
CA PHE A 140 16.86 -4.45 4.84
C PHE A 140 16.14 -5.17 5.99
N ILE A 141 15.15 -6.01 5.67
CA ILE A 141 14.40 -6.76 6.68
C ILE A 141 15.31 -7.76 7.39
N GLU A 142 16.15 -8.48 6.65
CA GLU A 142 17.12 -9.43 7.22
C GLU A 142 18.13 -8.74 8.13
N GLU A 143 18.64 -7.57 7.75
CA GLU A 143 19.50 -6.72 8.61
C GLU A 143 18.77 -6.38 9.92
N LYS A 144 17.50 -5.95 9.84
CA LYS A 144 16.68 -5.64 11.01
C LYS A 144 16.37 -6.85 11.88
N CYS A 145 16.18 -8.03 11.29
CA CYS A 145 16.02 -9.27 12.06
C CYS A 145 17.27 -9.58 12.88
N VAL A 146 18.47 -9.39 12.32
CA VAL A 146 19.74 -9.56 13.06
C VAL A 146 19.87 -8.53 14.18
N GLU A 147 19.63 -7.25 13.90
CA GLU A 147 19.71 -6.16 14.89
C GLU A 147 18.74 -6.38 16.07
N LEU A 148 17.53 -6.86 15.78
CA LEU A 148 16.46 -7.06 16.77
C LEU A 148 16.44 -8.49 17.35
N GLN A 149 17.38 -9.34 16.95
CA GLN A 149 17.48 -10.76 17.37
C GLN A 149 16.20 -11.57 17.09
N LEU A 150 15.52 -11.28 15.98
CA LEU A 150 14.31 -11.96 15.54
C LEU A 150 14.68 -13.22 14.74
N GLN A 151 14.09 -14.36 15.12
CA GLN A 151 14.32 -15.66 14.46
C GLN A 151 13.06 -16.21 13.77
N ASN A 152 11.97 -15.45 13.84
CA ASN A 152 10.63 -15.86 13.42
C ASN A 152 10.13 -15.13 12.17
N VAL A 153 11.06 -14.66 11.33
CA VAL A 153 10.79 -13.97 10.07
C VAL A 153 11.46 -14.71 8.91
N ASP A 154 10.72 -14.91 7.82
CA ASP A 154 11.25 -15.34 6.53
C ASP A 154 10.77 -14.41 5.42
N ILE A 155 11.61 -14.13 4.42
CA ILE A 155 11.28 -13.20 3.33
C ILE A 155 11.49 -13.85 1.98
N ILE A 156 10.42 -13.84 1.18
CA ILE A 156 10.37 -14.35 -0.18
C ILE A 156 10.38 -13.16 -1.15
N VAL A 157 11.34 -13.18 -2.08
CA VAL A 157 11.36 -12.22 -3.21
C VAL A 157 10.66 -12.87 -4.39
N ALA A 158 9.46 -12.43 -4.71
CA ALA A 158 8.66 -12.97 -5.80
C ALA A 158 7.67 -11.95 -6.37
N ASP A 159 7.25 -12.17 -7.61
CA ASP A 159 6.13 -11.45 -8.23
C ASP A 159 4.82 -12.15 -7.88
N ILE A 160 3.97 -11.51 -7.08
CA ILE A 160 2.72 -12.09 -6.59
C ILE A 160 1.76 -12.52 -7.72
N SER A 161 1.84 -11.84 -8.87
CA SER A 161 0.98 -12.14 -10.02
C SER A 161 1.24 -13.55 -10.58
N THR A 162 2.46 -14.05 -10.47
CA THR A 162 2.88 -15.36 -11.01
C THR A 162 3.35 -16.35 -9.95
N PHE A 163 3.63 -15.88 -8.73
CA PHE A 163 4.08 -16.72 -7.63
C PHE A 163 2.99 -17.70 -7.18
N GLU A 164 3.40 -18.93 -6.90
CA GLU A 164 2.58 -19.99 -6.35
C GLU A 164 3.33 -20.65 -5.18
N MET A 165 2.59 -21.12 -4.18
CA MET A 165 3.16 -21.83 -3.04
C MET A 165 2.18 -22.86 -2.48
N GLU A 166 2.73 -23.88 -1.82
CA GLU A 166 1.98 -24.85 -1.02
C GLU A 166 2.24 -24.56 0.47
N ALA A 167 1.57 -23.55 0.99
CA ALA A 167 1.59 -23.19 2.41
C ALA A 167 0.24 -22.60 2.81
N SER A 168 -0.13 -22.77 4.08
CA SER A 168 -1.38 -22.23 4.62
C SER A 168 -1.13 -21.44 5.91
N TYR A 169 -1.69 -20.24 5.99
CA TYR A 169 -1.46 -19.27 7.05
C TYR A 169 -2.73 -19.03 7.88
N ASP A 170 -2.55 -18.74 9.16
CA ASP A 170 -3.66 -18.34 10.06
C ASP A 170 -4.11 -16.91 9.74
N ARG A 171 -3.18 -16.02 9.40
CA ARG A 171 -3.47 -14.64 9.02
C ARG A 171 -2.71 -14.26 7.76
N ILE A 172 -3.41 -13.66 6.81
CA ILE A 172 -2.81 -13.05 5.64
C ILE A 172 -3.10 -11.55 5.69
N PHE A 173 -2.08 -10.74 5.43
CA PHE A 173 -2.18 -9.30 5.34
C PHE A 173 -1.83 -8.84 3.93
N SER A 174 -2.52 -7.80 3.48
CA SER A 174 -2.13 -7.02 2.31
C SER A 174 -2.38 -5.55 2.62
N ILE A 175 -1.30 -4.77 2.72
CA ILE A 175 -1.35 -3.35 3.11
C ILE A 175 -0.94 -2.50 1.91
N GLU A 176 -1.92 -1.82 1.32
CA GLU A 176 -1.79 -0.88 0.19
C GLU A 176 -1.09 -1.50 -1.04
N MET A 177 -1.37 -2.78 -1.32
CA MET A 177 -0.84 -3.50 -2.49
C MET A 177 -1.90 -3.66 -3.60
N PHE A 178 -3.18 -3.74 -3.25
CA PHE A 178 -4.27 -4.00 -4.21
C PHE A 178 -4.42 -2.90 -5.27
N GLU A 179 -3.98 -1.69 -4.97
CA GLU A 179 -4.00 -0.52 -5.85
C GLU A 179 -3.06 -0.70 -7.05
N HIS A 180 -2.07 -1.58 -6.92
CA HIS A 180 -1.16 -1.98 -7.99
C HIS A 180 -1.66 -3.20 -8.78
N MET A 181 -2.70 -3.88 -8.29
CA MET A 181 -3.29 -5.06 -8.94
C MET A 181 -4.50 -4.65 -9.80
N LYS A 182 -5.00 -5.60 -10.59
CA LYS A 182 -6.14 -5.42 -11.49
C LYS A 182 -7.17 -6.51 -11.29
N ASN A 183 -6.85 -7.75 -11.64
CA ASN A 183 -7.79 -8.85 -11.48
C ASN A 183 -7.88 -9.33 -10.02
N TYR A 184 -8.76 -8.67 -9.25
CA TYR A 184 -9.01 -9.00 -7.85
C TYR A 184 -9.68 -10.35 -7.66
N LYS A 185 -10.43 -10.85 -8.66
CA LYS A 185 -11.03 -12.18 -8.61
C LYS A 185 -9.95 -13.25 -8.56
N ASP A 186 -9.05 -13.27 -9.54
CA ASP A 186 -7.99 -14.27 -9.61
C ASP A 186 -6.96 -14.10 -8.48
N LEU A 187 -6.69 -12.86 -8.07
CA LEU A 187 -5.82 -12.59 -6.93
C LEU A 187 -6.40 -13.12 -5.61
N LEU A 188 -7.68 -12.89 -5.35
CA LEU A 188 -8.33 -13.39 -4.13
C LEU A 188 -8.50 -14.92 -4.18
N ASN A 189 -8.76 -15.51 -5.36
CA ASN A 189 -8.71 -16.96 -5.56
C ASN A 189 -7.33 -17.55 -5.24
N LYS A 190 -6.26 -16.86 -5.64
CA LYS A 190 -4.89 -17.26 -5.30
C LYS A 190 -4.64 -17.17 -3.80
N ILE A 191 -4.97 -16.04 -3.18
CA ILE A 191 -4.76 -15.81 -1.75
C ILE A 191 -5.57 -16.80 -0.89
N SER A 192 -6.80 -17.14 -1.28
CA SER A 192 -7.64 -18.07 -0.53
C SER A 192 -7.03 -19.46 -0.43
N LYS A 193 -6.27 -19.92 -1.43
CA LYS A 193 -5.53 -21.19 -1.40
C LYS A 193 -4.41 -21.21 -0.36
N TRP A 194 -3.94 -20.04 0.07
CA TRP A 194 -2.93 -19.91 1.12
C TRP A 194 -3.55 -19.70 2.51
N MET A 195 -4.87 -19.66 2.61
CA MET A 195 -5.57 -19.54 3.89
C MET A 195 -5.80 -20.93 4.48
N LYS A 196 -5.61 -21.06 5.78
CA LYS A 196 -6.20 -22.19 6.52
C LYS A 196 -7.73 -22.03 6.55
N GLU A 197 -8.42 -23.10 6.92
CA GLU A 197 -9.89 -23.12 7.03
C GLU A 197 -10.44 -22.00 7.95
N ASP A 198 -9.80 -21.78 9.11
CA ASP A 198 -10.13 -20.68 10.04
C ASP A 198 -9.23 -19.43 9.83
N GLY A 199 -8.59 -19.35 8.67
CA GLY A 199 -7.69 -18.26 8.30
C GLY A 199 -8.44 -16.95 8.05
N LEU A 200 -7.81 -15.81 8.34
CA LEU A 200 -8.36 -14.49 8.00
C LEU A 200 -7.43 -13.71 7.08
N LEU A 201 -8.01 -13.14 6.03
CA LEU A 201 -7.37 -12.14 5.18
C LEU A 201 -7.75 -10.73 5.66
N PHE A 202 -6.75 -9.91 5.95
CA PHE A 202 -6.91 -8.49 6.22
C PHE A 202 -6.32 -7.67 5.07
N VAL A 203 -7.18 -6.93 4.37
CA VAL A 203 -6.77 -6.01 3.30
C VAL A 203 -6.97 -4.57 3.78
N ALA A 204 -5.90 -3.77 3.72
CA ALA A 204 -5.97 -2.33 3.82
C ALA A 204 -5.63 -1.74 2.44
N HIS A 205 -6.48 -0.86 1.92
CA HIS A 205 -6.22 -0.14 0.68
C HIS A 205 -6.75 1.29 0.83
N PHE A 206 -6.06 2.28 0.23
CA PHE A 206 -6.65 3.61 0.08
C PHE A 206 -7.81 3.55 -0.90
N CYS A 207 -8.76 4.48 -0.78
CA CYS A 207 -9.95 4.49 -1.63
C CYS A 207 -10.57 5.87 -1.74
N HIS A 208 -11.39 6.05 -2.77
CA HIS A 208 -12.46 7.04 -2.73
C HIS A 208 -13.73 6.40 -2.16
N LYS A 209 -14.52 7.14 -1.38
CA LYS A 209 -15.66 6.56 -0.65
C LYS A 209 -16.80 6.02 -1.54
N ALA A 210 -16.87 6.42 -2.81
CA ALA A 210 -18.06 6.20 -3.65
C ALA A 210 -17.79 5.63 -5.05
N PHE A 211 -16.59 5.77 -5.60
CA PHE A 211 -16.32 5.41 -6.98
C PHE A 211 -14.89 4.90 -7.15
N ALA A 212 -14.68 4.11 -8.20
CA ALA A 212 -13.39 3.56 -8.58
C ALA A 212 -12.98 4.07 -9.95
N TYR A 213 -11.68 4.18 -10.20
CA TYR A 213 -11.13 4.50 -11.51
C TYR A 213 -9.67 4.07 -11.62
N HIS A 214 -9.18 3.88 -12.84
CA HIS A 214 -7.76 3.69 -13.08
C HIS A 214 -7.02 5.01 -13.08
N PHE A 215 -5.81 5.02 -12.52
CA PHE A 215 -4.88 6.11 -12.70
C PHE A 215 -4.31 6.04 -14.11
N GLU A 216 -4.97 6.74 -15.03
CA GLU A 216 -4.63 6.83 -16.45
C GLU A 216 -4.13 8.25 -16.79
N ASP A 217 -3.04 8.32 -17.55
CA ASP A 217 -2.46 9.57 -18.06
C ASP A 217 -3.20 9.95 -19.35
N LYS A 218 -4.35 10.62 -19.20
CA LYS A 218 -5.26 10.96 -20.32
C LYS A 218 -5.00 12.33 -20.89
N ASN A 219 -4.47 13.25 -20.10
CA ASN A 219 -4.14 14.62 -20.52
C ASN A 219 -2.90 15.17 -19.81
N GLU A 220 -2.44 16.35 -20.22
CA GLU A 220 -1.23 16.98 -19.66
C GLU A 220 -1.35 17.34 -18.18
N ASP A 221 -2.57 17.47 -17.65
CA ASP A 221 -2.86 17.81 -16.26
C ASP A 221 -2.87 16.59 -15.32
N ASP A 222 -2.83 15.35 -15.86
CA ASP A 222 -2.81 14.09 -15.08
C ASP A 222 -1.41 13.80 -14.47
N TRP A 223 -0.71 14.83 -13.99
CA TRP A 223 0.63 14.70 -13.43
C TRP A 223 0.67 13.76 -12.20
N ILE A 224 -0.38 13.77 -11.36
CA ILE A 224 -0.48 12.87 -10.20
C ILE A 224 -0.41 11.41 -10.65
N THR A 225 -1.17 11.07 -11.70
CA THR A 225 -1.11 9.73 -12.28
C THR A 225 0.31 9.44 -12.79
N ARG A 226 0.85 10.34 -13.62
CA ARG A 226 2.11 10.16 -14.34
C ARG A 226 3.31 9.94 -13.42
N TYR A 227 3.29 10.53 -12.23
CA TYR A 227 4.42 10.51 -11.30
C TYR A 227 4.22 9.61 -10.10
N PHE A 228 2.99 9.37 -9.66
CA PHE A 228 2.72 8.68 -8.38
C PHE A 228 1.89 7.41 -8.51
N PHE A 229 1.18 7.18 -9.62
CA PHE A 229 0.27 6.04 -9.70
C PHE A 229 0.11 5.46 -11.11
N THR A 230 1.13 5.53 -11.98
CA THR A 230 1.02 5.05 -13.37
C THR A 230 0.58 3.59 -13.41
N GLY A 231 -0.58 3.33 -14.02
CA GLY A 231 -1.14 1.97 -14.09
C GLY A 231 -1.75 1.46 -12.79
N GLY A 232 -1.89 2.31 -11.77
CA GLY A 232 -2.57 2.02 -10.52
C GLY A 232 -4.10 2.11 -10.64
N THR A 233 -4.78 1.77 -9.55
CA THR A 233 -6.23 1.87 -9.40
C THR A 233 -6.54 2.70 -8.15
N MET A 234 -7.44 3.67 -8.26
CA MET A 234 -8.15 4.23 -7.11
C MET A 234 -9.42 3.40 -6.90
N PRO A 235 -9.48 2.51 -5.90
CA PRO A 235 -10.66 1.70 -5.66
C PRO A 235 -11.76 2.50 -4.96
N ALA A 236 -13.00 2.02 -5.08
CA ALA A 236 -14.09 2.45 -4.22
C ALA A 236 -13.99 1.75 -2.87
N ALA A 237 -14.47 2.38 -1.79
CA ALA A 237 -14.53 1.78 -0.46
C ALA A 237 -15.20 0.39 -0.43
N ASN A 238 -16.23 0.18 -1.26
CA ASN A 238 -16.96 -1.09 -1.34
C ASN A 238 -16.53 -1.99 -2.51
N LEU A 239 -15.44 -1.68 -3.23
CA LEU A 239 -15.08 -2.39 -4.45
C LEU A 239 -14.81 -3.88 -4.22
N LEU A 240 -14.08 -4.23 -3.14
CA LEU A 240 -13.76 -5.63 -2.84
C LEU A 240 -14.97 -6.47 -2.42
N LEU A 241 -16.10 -5.84 -2.04
CA LEU A 241 -17.32 -6.58 -1.72
C LEU A 241 -17.94 -7.28 -2.94
N TYR A 242 -17.51 -6.92 -4.15
CA TYR A 242 -17.93 -7.57 -5.39
C TYR A 242 -17.01 -8.72 -5.83
N PHE A 243 -16.00 -9.07 -5.02
CA PHE A 243 -15.04 -10.14 -5.30
C PHE A 243 -14.98 -11.13 -4.13
N GLN A 244 -16.06 -11.88 -3.93
CA GLN A 244 -16.25 -12.80 -2.81
C GLN A 244 -16.46 -14.26 -3.25
N ASP A 245 -15.98 -14.61 -4.44
CA ASP A 245 -16.12 -15.96 -5.00
C ASP A 245 -15.40 -17.01 -4.13
N ASP A 246 -14.25 -16.64 -3.54
CA ASP A 246 -13.39 -17.55 -2.75
C ASP A 246 -13.11 -17.06 -1.32
N VAL A 247 -13.61 -15.88 -0.96
CA VAL A 247 -13.46 -15.27 0.37
C VAL A 247 -14.78 -14.63 0.78
N THR A 248 -15.05 -14.53 2.07
CA THR A 248 -16.28 -13.89 2.58
C THR A 248 -15.94 -12.74 3.53
N VAL A 249 -16.55 -11.58 3.33
CA VAL A 249 -16.36 -10.42 4.20
C VAL A 249 -16.90 -10.72 5.61
N VAL A 250 -16.02 -10.60 6.61
CA VAL A 250 -16.40 -10.71 8.03
C VAL A 250 -16.69 -9.33 8.61
N ASN A 251 -15.93 -8.31 8.21
CA ASN A 251 -16.07 -6.95 8.71
C ASN A 251 -15.48 -5.94 7.73
N HIS A 252 -15.86 -4.67 7.85
CA HIS A 252 -15.44 -3.59 6.96
C HIS A 252 -15.37 -2.26 7.72
N TRP A 253 -14.23 -1.57 7.61
CA TRP A 253 -13.98 -0.29 8.28
C TRP A 253 -13.45 0.75 7.29
N LEU A 254 -13.72 2.02 7.61
CA LEU A 254 -13.06 3.15 6.98
C LEU A 254 -12.18 3.88 7.98
N VAL A 255 -11.02 4.32 7.51
CA VAL A 255 -10.14 5.25 8.21
C VAL A 255 -10.24 6.59 7.49
N ASN A 256 -10.42 7.68 8.24
CA ASN A 256 -10.58 8.99 7.64
C ASN A 256 -9.32 9.40 6.87
N GLY A 257 -9.48 9.96 5.66
CA GLY A 257 -8.35 10.38 4.82
C GLY A 257 -7.40 11.39 5.46
N LYS A 258 -7.85 12.13 6.50
CA LYS A 258 -6.98 13.02 7.29
C LYS A 258 -5.76 12.33 7.88
N HIS A 259 -5.87 11.05 8.24
CA HIS A 259 -4.73 10.31 8.76
C HIS A 259 -3.63 10.16 7.70
N TYR A 260 -4.01 9.83 6.46
CA TYR A 260 -3.03 9.76 5.38
C TYR A 260 -2.53 11.15 4.97
N THR A 261 -3.39 12.18 4.97
CA THR A 261 -2.95 13.58 4.78
C THR A 261 -1.85 13.94 5.77
N GLN A 262 -2.06 13.68 7.07
CA GLN A 262 -1.08 13.97 8.10
C GLN A 262 0.19 13.11 7.96
N THR A 263 0.07 11.84 7.52
CA THR A 263 1.22 11.00 7.20
C THR A 263 2.08 11.62 6.11
N SER A 264 1.47 12.03 5.00
CA SER A 264 2.18 12.67 3.89
C SER A 264 2.80 14.01 4.28
N GLU A 265 2.13 14.80 5.12
CA GLU A 265 2.68 16.05 5.66
C GLU A 265 3.92 15.81 6.54
N GLU A 266 3.91 14.79 7.40
CA GLU A 266 5.09 14.43 8.21
C GLU A 266 6.26 13.92 7.35
N TRP A 267 5.97 13.14 6.31
CA TRP A 267 6.98 12.75 5.33
C TRP A 267 7.58 13.97 4.61
N LEU A 268 6.75 14.91 4.16
CA LEU A 268 7.22 16.14 3.52
C LEU A 268 8.12 16.96 4.45
N LYS A 269 7.70 17.19 5.71
CA LYS A 269 8.51 17.91 6.71
C LYS A 269 9.88 17.25 6.92
N ARG A 270 9.92 15.92 6.96
CA ARG A 270 11.18 15.16 7.08
C ARG A 270 12.04 15.27 5.84
N MET A 271 11.44 15.21 4.65
CA MET A 271 12.13 15.42 3.39
C MET A 271 12.79 16.81 3.35
N ASP A 272 12.05 17.86 3.67
CA ASP A 272 12.53 19.24 3.71
C ASP A 272 13.69 19.42 4.70
N LYS A 273 13.54 18.85 5.91
CA LYS A 273 14.58 18.89 6.95
C LYS A 273 15.87 18.18 6.53
N ASN A 274 15.77 17.12 5.74
CA ASN A 274 16.91 16.31 5.30
C ASN A 274 17.35 16.62 3.86
N MET A 275 16.93 17.75 3.28
CA MET A 275 17.15 18.06 1.87
C MET A 275 18.62 18.03 1.45
N THR A 276 19.55 18.45 2.32
CA THR A 276 21.00 18.39 2.05
C THR A 276 21.48 16.96 1.79
N SER A 277 20.94 15.97 2.50
CA SER A 277 21.28 14.56 2.33
C SER A 277 20.47 13.89 1.21
N ILE A 278 19.24 14.35 0.97
CA ILE A 278 18.34 13.80 -0.04
C ILE A 278 18.72 14.26 -1.45
N LYS A 279 19.13 15.52 -1.63
CA LYS A 279 19.42 16.09 -2.96
C LYS A 279 20.43 15.26 -3.78
N PRO A 280 21.57 14.81 -3.24
CA PRO A 280 22.49 13.93 -3.98
C PRO A 280 21.85 12.60 -4.41
N ILE A 281 20.95 12.04 -3.59
CA ILE A 281 20.20 10.82 -3.95
C ILE A 281 19.27 11.11 -5.12
N MET A 282 18.51 12.21 -5.07
CA MET A 282 17.61 12.62 -6.15
C MET A 282 18.36 12.90 -7.46
N GLU A 283 19.52 13.56 -7.40
CA GLU A 283 20.37 13.81 -8.57
C GLU A 283 20.93 12.51 -9.16
N SER A 284 21.30 11.55 -8.32
CA SER A 284 21.80 10.24 -8.77
C SER A 284 20.70 9.37 -9.38
N THR A 285 19.47 9.45 -8.86
CA THR A 285 18.34 8.64 -9.33
C THR A 285 17.70 9.23 -10.60
N TYR A 286 17.39 10.53 -10.59
CA TYR A 286 16.60 11.18 -11.64
C TYR A 286 17.43 12.03 -12.61
N GLY A 287 18.71 12.25 -12.33
CA GLY A 287 19.56 13.21 -13.02
C GLY A 287 19.43 14.64 -12.47
N LYS A 288 20.47 15.46 -12.65
CA LYS A 288 20.58 16.80 -12.04
C LYS A 288 19.45 17.75 -12.43
N ASP A 289 19.06 17.75 -13.71
CA ASP A 289 18.04 18.66 -14.22
C ASP A 289 16.65 18.31 -13.68
N SER A 290 16.31 17.01 -13.65
CA SER A 290 15.03 16.51 -13.12
C SER A 290 14.97 16.55 -11.59
N ALA A 291 16.10 16.46 -10.88
CA ALA A 291 16.14 16.51 -9.42
C ALA A 291 15.56 17.82 -8.87
N THR A 292 15.80 18.94 -9.55
CA THR A 292 15.25 20.25 -9.13
C THR A 292 13.73 20.31 -9.11
N LYS A 293 13.04 19.41 -9.83
CA LYS A 293 11.57 19.29 -9.80
C LYS A 293 11.07 18.78 -8.44
N TRP A 294 11.89 18.01 -7.74
CA TRP A 294 11.51 17.30 -6.52
C TRP A 294 12.09 17.92 -5.25
N THR A 295 12.99 18.91 -5.40
CA THR A 295 13.75 19.49 -4.28
C THR A 295 13.57 21.01 -4.16
N LYS A 296 12.49 21.56 -4.73
CA LYS A 296 12.17 22.99 -4.72
C LYS A 296 10.92 23.26 -3.91
#